data_AF-A0A8I1S2Q4-F1
#
_entry.id   AF-A0A8I1S2Q4-F1
#
_cell.length_a   1.000
_cell.length_b   1.000
_cell.length_c   1.000
_cell.angle_alpha   90.00
_cell.angle_beta   90.00
_cell.angle_gamma   90.00
#
_symmetry.space_group_name_H-M   'P 1'
#
loop_
_entity.id
_entity.type
_entity.pdbx_description
1 polymer ?
#
loop_
_entity_poly.entity_id
_entity_poly.type
_entity_poly.pdbx_seq_one_letter_code
_entity_poly.pdbx_strand_id
1 'polypeptide(L)'
;MPEAARKITPEDLLPPAEYEFRRKDMKAKLIPMKKLRRVSVGPFATFYFENYATMWLQVQEMLRIEKGGAEQVPGELEAYNPLIPQGQELIATLMLEIEDARRRDSVLLTLGGIEETVFMEVGDQTIHATPTEYEDRTTPDGKTSSVHWLRLAFTPAQITAFRDPAQRVVLGLSHKNYGHMAVLTAETREALAKDFA
;
A
#
# COMPACT_ATOMS: atom_id res chain seq x y z
N MET A 1 -19.07 0.59 -0.05
CA MET A 1 -18.25 1.76 -0.39
C MET A 1 -17.87 1.60 -1.84
N PRO A 2 -18.13 2.57 -2.72
CA PRO A 2 -17.89 2.39 -4.14
C PRO A 2 -16.38 2.30 -4.39
N GLU A 3 -15.89 1.16 -4.90
CA GLU A 3 -14.48 0.99 -5.33
C GLU A 3 -14.09 2.01 -6.42
N ALA A 4 -15.08 2.56 -7.13
CA ALA A 4 -14.90 3.62 -8.12
C ALA A 4 -14.66 5.02 -7.50
N ALA A 5 -14.92 5.22 -6.20
CA ALA A 5 -14.58 6.49 -5.55
C ALA A 5 -13.06 6.56 -5.36
N ARG A 6 -12.46 7.65 -5.86
CA ARG A 6 -11.00 7.87 -5.85
C ARG A 6 -10.57 8.92 -4.83
N LYS A 7 -11.49 9.33 -3.96
CA LYS A 7 -11.25 10.33 -2.92
C LYS A 7 -12.28 10.17 -1.80
N ILE A 8 -11.81 10.14 -0.56
CA ILE A 8 -12.64 10.19 0.63
C ILE A 8 -12.97 11.65 0.92
N THR A 9 -14.24 11.93 1.15
CA THR A 9 -14.71 13.24 1.61
C THR A 9 -15.22 13.15 3.06
N PRO A 10 -15.36 14.28 3.78
CA PRO A 10 -15.91 14.26 5.14
C PRO A 10 -17.27 13.57 5.24
N GLU A 11 -18.10 13.64 4.19
CA GLU A 11 -19.42 13.02 4.12
C GLU A 11 -19.37 11.49 4.06
N ASP A 12 -18.23 10.91 3.67
CA ASP A 12 -18.01 9.46 3.69
C ASP A 12 -17.72 8.93 5.09
N LEU A 13 -17.36 9.80 6.04
CA LEU A 13 -16.95 9.41 7.39
C LEU A 13 -18.16 9.24 8.32
N LEU A 14 -18.19 8.10 9.00
CA LEU A 14 -19.16 7.81 10.05
C LEU A 14 -18.87 8.63 11.31
N PRO A 15 -19.92 9.11 12.02
CA PRO A 15 -19.78 9.66 13.35
C PRO A 15 -19.09 8.67 14.31
N PRO A 16 -18.31 9.13 15.31
CA PRO A 16 -17.51 8.24 16.17
C PRO A 16 -18.31 7.12 16.84
N ALA A 17 -19.51 7.42 17.34
CA ALA A 17 -20.37 6.42 17.98
C ALA A 17 -20.88 5.37 16.99
N GLU A 18 -21.21 5.78 15.75
CA GLU A 18 -21.63 4.84 14.71
C GLU A 18 -20.45 3.99 14.23
N TYR A 19 -19.28 4.60 14.03
CA TYR A 19 -18.08 3.87 13.66
C TYR A 19 -17.75 2.81 14.71
N GLU A 20 -17.72 3.16 16.00
CA GLU A 20 -17.42 2.20 17.07
C GLU A 20 -18.40 1.01 17.07
N PHE A 21 -19.69 1.28 16.87
CA PHE A 21 -20.72 0.24 16.78
C PHE A 21 -20.49 -0.72 15.59
N ARG A 22 -20.11 -0.17 14.41
CA ARG A 22 -19.96 -0.95 13.16
C ARG A 22 -18.56 -1.50 12.94
N ARG A 23 -17.56 -1.01 13.68
CA ARG A 23 -16.12 -1.24 13.45
C ARG A 23 -15.77 -2.71 13.29
N LYS A 24 -16.25 -3.57 14.19
CA LYS A 24 -15.92 -5.01 14.16
C LYS A 24 -16.41 -5.68 12.87
N ASP A 25 -17.64 -5.40 12.47
CA ASP A 25 -18.25 -5.95 11.25
C ASP A 25 -17.58 -5.40 9.99
N MET A 26 -17.30 -4.09 9.96
CA MET A 26 -16.61 -3.46 8.83
C MET A 26 -15.20 -4.03 8.64
N LYS A 27 -14.42 -4.17 9.72
CA LYS A 27 -13.09 -4.80 9.65
C LYS A 27 -13.18 -6.23 9.17
N ALA A 28 -14.14 -7.02 9.67
CA ALA A 28 -14.33 -8.41 9.26
C ALA A 28 -14.63 -8.52 7.76
N LYS A 29 -15.49 -7.65 7.22
CA LYS A 29 -15.83 -7.60 5.79
C LYS A 29 -14.64 -7.24 4.89
N LEU A 30 -13.66 -6.51 5.40
CA LEU A 30 -12.48 -6.10 4.63
C LEU A 30 -11.34 -7.13 4.67
N ILE A 31 -11.35 -8.10 5.60
CA ILE A 31 -10.27 -9.11 5.70
C ILE A 31 -10.07 -9.88 4.39
N PRO A 32 -11.11 -10.43 3.72
CA PRO A 32 -10.92 -11.18 2.48
C PRO A 32 -10.30 -10.33 1.37
N MET A 33 -10.75 -9.07 1.24
CA MET A 33 -10.21 -8.12 0.27
C MET A 33 -8.74 -7.77 0.57
N LYS A 34 -8.42 -7.47 1.84
CA LYS A 34 -7.04 -7.18 2.28
C LYS A 34 -6.09 -8.35 2.02
N LYS A 35 -6.58 -9.60 2.14
CA LYS A 35 -5.76 -10.79 1.84
C LYS A 35 -5.32 -10.82 0.38
N LEU A 36 -6.18 -10.46 -0.56
CA LEU A 36 -5.86 -10.43 -1.98
C LEU A 36 -4.92 -9.27 -2.36
N ARG A 37 -4.83 -8.25 -1.50
CA ARG A 37 -3.99 -7.07 -1.69
C ARG A 37 -2.68 -7.11 -0.90
N ARG A 38 -2.40 -8.23 -0.24
CA ARG A 38 -1.17 -8.45 0.53
C ARG A 38 -0.24 -9.37 -0.26
N VAL A 39 0.96 -8.90 -0.58
CA VAL A 39 1.99 -9.68 -1.29
C VAL A 39 3.28 -9.66 -0.48
N SER A 40 3.70 -10.82 0.02
CA SER A 40 4.99 -10.97 0.69
C SER A 40 6.08 -11.25 -0.34
N VAL A 41 7.21 -10.54 -0.24
CA VAL A 41 8.36 -10.63 -1.15
C VAL A 41 9.61 -10.91 -0.32
N GLY A 42 10.02 -12.17 -0.28
CA GLY A 42 11.11 -12.61 0.60
C GLY A 42 10.68 -12.66 2.08
N PRO A 43 11.65 -12.69 3.01
CA PRO A 43 11.39 -12.97 4.42
C PRO A 43 10.85 -11.78 5.25
N PHE A 44 11.05 -10.54 4.82
CA PHE A 44 10.75 -9.34 5.62
C PHE A 44 9.81 -8.34 4.94
N ALA A 45 9.79 -8.27 3.62
CA ALA A 45 9.00 -7.27 2.90
C ALA A 45 7.58 -7.78 2.61
N THR A 46 6.59 -7.03 3.07
CA THR A 46 5.18 -7.24 2.73
C THR A 46 4.62 -5.97 2.12
N PHE A 47 4.02 -6.10 0.93
CA PHE A 47 3.31 -5.02 0.25
C PHE A 47 1.82 -5.12 0.55
N TYR A 48 1.25 -4.02 0.99
CA TYR A 48 -0.19 -3.82 1.15
C TYR A 48 -0.64 -2.83 0.08
N PHE A 49 -1.25 -3.34 -0.99
CA PHE A 49 -1.79 -2.49 -2.04
C PHE A 49 -3.03 -1.75 -1.55
N GLU A 50 -3.00 -0.44 -1.62
CA GLU A 50 -4.03 0.42 -1.05
C GLU A 50 -5.16 0.69 -2.05
N ASN A 51 -6.36 0.89 -1.52
CA ASN A 51 -7.51 1.40 -2.27
C ASN A 51 -8.37 2.29 -1.39
N TYR A 52 -9.47 2.77 -1.95
CA TYR A 52 -10.45 3.57 -1.22
C TYR A 52 -10.86 2.90 0.11
N ALA A 53 -11.16 1.61 0.12
CA ALA A 53 -11.66 0.93 1.30
C ALA A 53 -10.59 0.74 2.39
N THR A 54 -9.33 0.48 2.01
CA THR A 54 -8.23 0.41 2.99
C THR A 54 -7.93 1.78 3.58
N MET A 55 -7.90 2.84 2.76
CA MET A 55 -7.66 4.21 3.20
C MET A 55 -8.81 4.78 4.02
N TRP A 56 -10.06 4.49 3.65
CA TRP A 56 -11.21 4.91 4.43
C TRP A 56 -11.19 4.30 5.83
N LEU A 57 -10.86 3.01 5.94
CA LEU A 57 -10.72 2.37 7.23
C LEU A 57 -9.54 2.96 8.02
N GLN A 58 -8.45 3.30 7.34
CA GLN A 58 -7.28 3.89 7.97
C GLN A 58 -7.60 5.27 8.56
N VAL A 59 -8.26 6.16 7.81
CA VAL A 59 -8.73 7.48 8.28
C VAL A 59 -9.64 7.31 9.50
N GLN A 60 -10.59 6.37 9.45
CA GLN A 60 -11.49 6.10 10.57
C GLN A 60 -10.77 5.57 11.81
N GLU A 61 -9.77 4.70 11.63
CA GLU A 61 -8.97 4.20 12.75
C GLU A 61 -8.11 5.31 13.37
N MET A 62 -7.56 6.22 12.56
CA MET A 62 -6.78 7.36 13.07
C MET A 62 -7.63 8.31 13.89
N LEU A 63 -8.76 8.78 13.33
CA LEU A 63 -9.71 9.63 14.05
C LEU A 63 -10.18 8.96 15.36
N ARG A 64 -10.39 7.65 15.36
CA ARG A 64 -10.78 6.91 16.58
C ARG A 64 -9.65 6.84 17.61
N ILE A 65 -8.43 6.49 17.21
CA ILE A 65 -7.28 6.31 18.12
C ILE A 65 -6.94 7.63 18.79
N GLU A 66 -6.93 8.71 18.02
CA GLU A 66 -6.60 10.05 18.50
C GLU A 66 -7.78 10.74 19.21
N LYS A 67 -8.96 10.11 19.19
CA LYS A 67 -10.23 10.70 19.64
C LYS A 67 -10.53 12.02 18.93
N GLY A 68 -10.19 12.08 17.65
CA GLY A 68 -10.33 13.25 16.83
C GLY A 68 -11.76 13.61 16.47
N GLY A 69 -11.95 14.91 16.28
CA GLY A 69 -13.20 15.51 15.83
C GLY A 69 -13.10 16.09 14.43
N ALA A 70 -14.09 16.90 14.05
CA ALA A 70 -14.17 17.53 12.74
C ALA A 70 -12.92 18.37 12.39
N GLU A 71 -12.20 18.89 13.38
CA GLU A 71 -10.99 19.69 13.18
C GLU A 71 -9.79 18.87 12.67
N GLN A 72 -9.72 17.57 12.98
CA GLN A 72 -8.62 16.70 12.51
C GLN A 72 -8.92 16.08 11.13
N VAL A 73 -10.19 15.99 10.74
CA VAL A 73 -10.61 15.37 9.47
C VAL A 73 -9.84 15.91 8.26
N PRO A 74 -9.64 17.23 8.06
CA PRO A 74 -8.92 17.74 6.91
C PRO A 74 -7.48 17.20 6.82
N GLY A 75 -6.75 17.16 7.94
CA GLY A 75 -5.37 16.68 7.97
C GLY A 75 -5.26 15.18 7.70
N GLU A 76 -6.15 14.38 8.27
CA GLU A 76 -6.22 12.94 7.99
C GLU A 76 -6.53 12.68 6.51
N LEU A 77 -7.49 13.42 5.95
CA LEU A 77 -7.83 13.30 4.53
C LEU A 77 -6.69 13.75 3.62
N GLU A 78 -5.94 14.78 3.99
CA GLU A 78 -4.75 15.23 3.26
C GLU A 78 -3.63 14.18 3.28
N ALA A 79 -3.43 13.50 4.41
CA ALA A 79 -2.43 12.45 4.55
C ALA A 79 -2.79 11.18 3.76
N TYR A 80 -4.04 10.71 3.83
CA TYR A 80 -4.42 9.39 3.31
C TYR A 80 -5.07 9.38 1.92
N ASN A 81 -5.70 10.47 1.45
CA ASN A 81 -6.23 10.50 0.08
C ASN A 81 -5.16 10.30 -1.01
N PRO A 82 -3.93 10.82 -0.88
CA PRO A 82 -2.86 10.57 -1.86
C PRO A 82 -2.53 9.09 -2.05
N LEU A 83 -2.93 8.24 -1.10
CA LEU A 83 -2.68 6.80 -1.14
C LEU A 83 -3.83 6.01 -1.82
N ILE A 84 -4.86 6.69 -2.33
CA ILE A 84 -5.93 6.07 -3.11
C ILE A 84 -5.55 6.11 -4.60
N PRO A 85 -5.52 4.98 -5.31
CA PRO A 85 -5.27 4.94 -6.75
C PRO A 85 -6.27 5.77 -7.57
N GLN A 86 -5.78 6.49 -8.57
CA GLN A 86 -6.54 7.39 -9.43
C GLN A 86 -6.86 6.82 -10.82
N GLY A 87 -6.52 5.55 -11.09
CA GLY A 87 -6.90 4.86 -12.32
C GLY A 87 -5.76 4.51 -13.29
N GLN A 88 -4.54 5.01 -13.07
CA GLN A 88 -3.37 4.69 -13.90
C GLN A 88 -2.16 4.28 -13.06
N GLU A 89 -2.40 3.88 -11.82
CA GLU A 89 -1.35 3.53 -10.89
C GLU A 89 -1.83 2.50 -9.89
N LEU A 90 -0.88 1.81 -9.28
CA LEU A 90 -1.09 1.07 -8.05
C LEU A 90 -0.35 1.80 -6.93
N ILE A 91 -0.99 1.95 -5.78
CA ILE A 91 -0.36 2.46 -4.57
C ILE A 91 -0.15 1.29 -3.62
N ALA A 92 1.02 1.23 -2.97
CA ALA A 92 1.32 0.22 -1.98
C ALA A 92 2.03 0.80 -0.76
N THR A 93 1.66 0.28 0.42
CA THR A 93 2.45 0.40 1.64
C THR A 93 3.38 -0.82 1.73
N LEU A 94 4.69 -0.60 1.59
CA LEU A 94 5.72 -1.59 1.91
C LEU A 94 5.99 -1.56 3.41
N MET A 95 5.83 -2.70 4.07
CA MET A 95 6.24 -2.89 5.47
C MET A 95 7.40 -3.89 5.56
N LEU A 96 8.44 -3.51 6.30
CA LEU A 96 9.56 -4.37 6.67
C LEU A 96 9.27 -5.00 8.04
N GLU A 97 8.72 -6.20 8.01
CA GLU A 97 8.18 -6.93 9.15
C GLU A 97 9.27 -7.84 9.75
N ILE A 98 9.96 -7.36 10.79
CA ILE A 98 11.00 -8.10 11.51
C ILE A 98 10.61 -8.17 12.99
N GLU A 99 10.25 -9.37 13.45
CA GLU A 99 9.66 -9.62 14.78
C GLU A 99 10.65 -9.29 15.92
N ASP A 100 11.88 -9.81 15.84
CA ASP A 100 12.90 -9.58 16.86
C ASP A 100 13.41 -8.14 16.80
N ALA A 101 13.28 -7.39 17.90
CA ALA A 101 13.62 -5.98 17.94
C ALA A 101 15.11 -5.69 17.73
N ARG A 102 16.00 -6.56 18.22
CA ARG A 102 17.46 -6.38 18.05
C ARG A 102 17.87 -6.67 16.61
N ARG A 103 17.31 -7.73 16.01
CA ARG A 103 17.52 -8.04 14.60
C ARG A 103 16.94 -6.96 13.70
N ARG A 104 15.73 -6.46 14.01
CA ARG A 104 15.07 -5.40 13.24
C ARG A 104 15.97 -4.19 13.05
N ASP A 105 16.54 -3.68 14.13
CA ASP A 105 17.42 -2.51 14.06
C ASP A 105 18.63 -2.74 13.14
N SER A 106 19.36 -3.85 13.38
CA SER A 106 20.52 -4.21 12.57
C SER A 106 20.18 -4.45 11.09
N VAL A 107 19.03 -5.03 10.78
CA VAL A 107 18.59 -5.28 9.40
C VAL A 107 18.20 -3.98 8.73
N LEU A 108 17.40 -3.11 9.38
CA LEU A 108 16.98 -1.84 8.79
C LEU A 108 18.17 -0.92 8.46
N LEU A 109 19.25 -0.95 9.26
CA LEU A 109 20.51 -0.28 8.95
C LEU A 109 21.17 -0.77 7.65
N THR A 110 20.92 -2.01 7.24
CA THR A 110 21.45 -2.56 5.97
C THR A 110 20.55 -2.31 4.77
N LEU A 111 19.33 -1.78 4.97
CA LEU A 111 18.30 -1.66 3.94
C LEU A 111 17.99 -0.20 3.55
N GLY A 112 18.89 0.74 3.85
CA GLY A 112 18.77 2.13 3.39
C GLY A 112 18.56 2.21 1.88
N GLY A 113 17.50 2.90 1.44
CA GLY A 113 17.15 3.08 0.03
C GLY A 113 16.48 1.86 -0.63
N ILE A 114 16.04 0.85 0.14
CA ILE A 114 15.32 -0.32 -0.38
C ILE A 114 14.08 0.04 -1.20
N GLU A 115 13.38 1.10 -0.81
CA GLU A 115 12.17 1.60 -1.46
C GLU A 115 12.40 2.09 -2.89
N GLU A 116 13.62 2.52 -3.22
CA GLU A 116 14.02 2.95 -4.58
C GLU A 116 14.27 1.76 -5.53
N THR A 117 14.27 0.54 -5.00
CA THR A 117 14.60 -0.68 -5.75
C THR A 117 13.38 -1.51 -6.09
N VAL A 118 12.19 -1.04 -5.71
CA VAL A 118 10.94 -1.75 -5.95
C VAL A 118 10.54 -1.62 -7.42
N PHE A 119 10.15 -2.75 -8.00
CA PHE A 119 9.66 -2.81 -9.37
C PHE A 119 8.55 -3.85 -9.52
N MET A 120 7.77 -3.70 -10.58
CA MET A 120 6.82 -4.70 -11.05
C MET A 120 7.10 -5.01 -12.52
N GLU A 121 7.21 -6.29 -12.85
CA GLU A 121 7.29 -6.77 -14.22
C GLU A 121 5.92 -7.26 -14.68
N VAL A 122 5.53 -6.87 -15.89
CA VAL A 122 4.33 -7.34 -16.58
C VAL A 122 4.77 -7.79 -17.97
N GLY A 123 4.87 -9.11 -18.18
CA GLY A 123 5.46 -9.63 -19.41
C GLY A 123 6.93 -9.22 -19.54
N ASP A 124 7.28 -8.50 -20.60
CA ASP A 124 8.61 -7.94 -20.87
C ASP A 124 8.79 -6.48 -20.41
N GLN A 125 7.77 -5.90 -19.77
CA GLN A 125 7.76 -4.51 -19.34
C GLN A 125 8.09 -4.39 -17.85
N THR A 126 8.94 -3.44 -17.48
CA THR A 126 9.26 -3.14 -16.08
C THR A 126 8.69 -1.78 -15.69
N ILE A 127 7.95 -1.75 -14.58
CA ILE A 127 7.42 -0.55 -13.93
C ILE A 127 8.20 -0.36 -12.63
N HIS A 128 8.98 0.72 -12.54
CA HIS A 128 9.66 1.08 -11.29
C HIS A 128 8.69 1.84 -10.37
N ALA A 129 8.72 1.50 -9.08
CA ALA A 129 7.97 2.28 -8.10
C ALA A 129 8.70 3.59 -7.81
N THR A 130 7.93 4.65 -7.58
CA THR A 130 8.44 5.90 -7.01
C THR A 130 7.93 6.01 -5.58
N PRO A 131 8.79 6.17 -4.58
CA PRO A 131 8.37 6.47 -3.22
C PRO A 131 7.57 7.78 -3.19
N THR A 132 6.48 7.83 -2.43
CA THR A 132 5.79 9.10 -2.21
C THR A 132 6.60 9.94 -1.23
N GLU A 133 6.51 11.27 -1.35
CA GLU A 133 7.23 12.18 -0.46
C GLU A 133 6.66 12.11 0.96
N TYR A 134 7.52 11.80 1.94
CA TYR A 134 7.28 11.98 3.37
C TYR A 134 8.63 12.11 4.10
N GLU A 135 8.62 12.71 5.27
CA GLU A 135 9.82 12.94 6.09
C GLU A 135 10.39 11.61 6.62
N ASP A 136 11.71 11.55 6.88
CA ASP A 136 12.38 10.43 7.56
C ASP A 136 12.41 9.05 6.88
N ARG A 137 12.40 9.00 5.54
CA ARG A 137 12.56 7.74 4.76
C ARG A 137 13.80 6.93 5.15
N THR A 138 14.91 7.61 5.30
CA THR A 138 16.17 7.06 5.80
C THR A 138 16.79 8.10 6.73
N THR A 139 17.12 7.65 7.94
CA THR A 139 17.77 8.46 8.97
C THR A 139 19.21 8.82 8.57
N PRO A 140 19.83 9.87 9.17
CA PRO A 140 21.20 10.27 8.85
C PRO A 140 22.25 9.16 9.01
N ASP A 141 22.04 8.20 9.92
CA ASP A 141 22.88 7.02 10.13
C ASP A 141 22.63 5.89 9.11
N GLY A 142 21.75 6.11 8.13
CA GLY A 142 21.50 5.19 7.01
C GLY A 142 20.43 4.13 7.29
N LYS A 143 19.75 4.19 8.45
CA LYS A 143 18.66 3.26 8.79
C LYS A 143 17.39 3.63 8.03
N THR A 144 16.85 2.66 7.30
CA THR A 144 15.57 2.81 6.60
C THR A 144 14.37 2.76 7.53
N SER A 145 13.29 3.44 7.16
CA SER A 145 11.97 3.29 7.81
C SER A 145 11.45 1.85 7.67
N SER A 146 10.68 1.37 8.64
CA SER A 146 10.00 0.08 8.52
C SER A 146 8.75 0.14 7.62
N VAL A 147 8.33 1.34 7.21
CA VAL A 147 7.13 1.59 6.40
C VAL A 147 7.48 2.56 5.28
N HIS A 148 7.11 2.22 4.04
CA HIS A 148 7.23 3.09 2.89
C HIS A 148 5.96 3.11 2.06
N TRP A 149 5.60 4.28 1.55
CA TRP A 149 4.53 4.43 0.58
C TRP A 149 5.11 4.54 -0.83
N LEU A 150 4.53 3.77 -1.75
CA LEU A 150 5.07 3.55 -3.08
C LEU A 150 3.97 3.73 -4.11
N ARG A 151 4.31 4.37 -5.23
CA ARG A 151 3.45 4.50 -6.41
C ARG A 151 4.09 3.77 -7.58
N LEU A 152 3.34 2.89 -8.23
CA LEU A 152 3.70 2.31 -9.53
C LEU A 152 2.79 2.94 -10.58
N ALA A 153 3.32 3.84 -11.40
CA ALA A 153 2.57 4.48 -12.49
C ALA A 153 2.62 3.62 -13.76
N PHE A 154 1.45 3.35 -14.35
CA PHE A 154 1.31 2.49 -15.52
C PHE A 154 0.90 3.31 -16.74
N THR A 155 1.46 2.95 -17.88
CA THR A 155 0.96 3.37 -19.20
C THR A 155 -0.28 2.55 -19.59
N PRO A 156 -1.13 3.04 -20.52
CA PRO A 156 -2.28 2.27 -21.00
C PRO A 156 -1.91 0.88 -21.57
N ALA A 157 -0.74 0.76 -22.21
CA ALA A 157 -0.26 -0.52 -22.71
C ALA A 157 0.07 -1.50 -21.57
N GLN A 158 0.75 -1.01 -20.52
CA GLN A 158 1.06 -1.82 -19.34
C GLN A 158 -0.21 -2.23 -18.57
N ILE A 159 -1.23 -1.36 -18.49
CA ILE A 159 -2.53 -1.71 -17.88
C ILE A 159 -3.21 -2.82 -18.69
N THR A 160 -3.18 -2.72 -20.02
CA THR A 160 -3.74 -3.75 -20.91
C THR A 160 -3.02 -5.08 -20.71
N ALA A 161 -1.70 -5.07 -20.67
CA ALA A 161 -0.89 -6.26 -20.40
C ALA A 161 -1.13 -6.82 -18.99
N PHE A 162 -1.29 -5.95 -17.98
CA PHE A 162 -1.57 -6.38 -16.60
C PHE A 162 -2.92 -7.09 -16.48
N ARG A 163 -3.92 -6.66 -17.26
CA ARG A 163 -5.25 -7.28 -17.31
C ARG A 163 -5.28 -8.58 -18.12
N ASP A 164 -4.29 -8.84 -18.97
CA ASP A 164 -4.22 -10.07 -19.76
C ASP A 164 -3.83 -11.27 -18.88
N PRO A 165 -4.69 -12.29 -18.76
CA PRO A 165 -4.42 -13.42 -17.90
C PRO A 165 -3.21 -14.26 -18.32
N ALA A 166 -2.80 -14.18 -19.59
CA ALA A 166 -1.62 -14.86 -20.12
C ALA A 166 -0.30 -14.20 -19.66
N GLN A 167 -0.33 -12.93 -19.24
CA GLN A 167 0.87 -12.25 -18.75
C GLN A 167 1.19 -12.65 -17.33
N ARG A 168 2.45 -12.98 -17.10
CA ARG A 168 3.01 -13.14 -15.75
C ARG A 168 3.27 -11.75 -15.17
N VAL A 169 2.82 -11.54 -13.94
CA VAL A 169 3.10 -10.33 -13.17
C VAL A 169 3.98 -10.67 -11.98
N VAL A 170 5.10 -9.98 -11.83
CA VAL A 170 6.10 -10.20 -10.77
C VAL A 170 6.33 -8.90 -10.03
N LEU A 171 6.26 -8.92 -8.70
CA LEU A 171 6.66 -7.81 -7.84
C LEU A 171 8.02 -8.15 -7.22
N GLY A 172 8.94 -7.20 -7.22
CA GLY A 172 10.30 -7.44 -6.74
C GLY A 172 10.98 -6.24 -6.10
N LEU A 173 12.08 -6.55 -5.41
CA LEU A 173 13.07 -5.59 -4.94
C LEU A 173 14.44 -6.03 -5.45
N SER A 174 15.20 -5.10 -5.99
CA SER A 174 16.57 -5.34 -6.49
C SER A 174 17.67 -4.81 -5.55
N HIS A 175 17.32 -4.49 -4.30
CA HIS A 175 18.27 -4.00 -3.30
C HIS A 175 19.41 -5.01 -3.06
N LYS A 176 20.66 -4.52 -3.00
CA LYS A 176 21.88 -5.35 -2.87
C LYS A 176 21.85 -6.32 -1.67
N ASN A 177 21.21 -5.92 -0.58
CA ASN A 177 21.08 -6.71 0.65
C ASN A 177 19.71 -7.41 0.78
N TYR A 178 18.83 -7.28 -0.22
CA TYR A 178 17.46 -7.80 -0.17
C TYR A 178 16.87 -8.04 -1.57
N GLY A 179 17.57 -8.80 -2.43
CA GLY A 179 17.08 -9.15 -3.76
C GLY A 179 16.03 -10.26 -3.71
N HIS A 180 14.75 -9.94 -3.90
CA HIS A 180 13.65 -10.91 -3.83
C HIS A 180 12.52 -10.56 -4.81
N MET A 181 11.77 -11.57 -5.23
CA MET A 181 10.61 -11.41 -6.11
C MET A 181 9.48 -12.38 -5.75
N ALA A 182 8.25 -11.99 -6.03
CA ALA A 182 7.06 -12.82 -5.91
C ALA A 182 6.20 -12.69 -7.17
N VAL A 183 5.68 -13.83 -7.63
CA VAL A 183 4.67 -13.85 -8.70
C VAL A 183 3.31 -13.55 -8.08
N LEU A 184 2.57 -12.62 -8.66
CA LEU A 184 1.20 -12.34 -8.21
C LEU A 184 0.29 -13.51 -8.58
N THR A 185 -0.59 -13.91 -7.67
CA THR A 185 -1.64 -14.88 -8.00
C THR A 185 -2.67 -14.23 -8.93
N ALA A 186 -3.46 -15.07 -9.62
CA ALA A 186 -4.53 -14.57 -10.48
C ALA A 186 -5.53 -13.71 -9.70
N GLU A 187 -5.91 -14.13 -8.50
CA GLU A 187 -6.88 -13.43 -7.65
C GLU A 187 -6.33 -12.10 -7.12
N THR A 188 -5.04 -12.05 -6.77
CA THR A 188 -4.38 -10.78 -6.41
C THR A 188 -4.36 -9.85 -7.62
N ARG A 189 -3.92 -10.33 -8.79
CA ARG A 189 -3.89 -9.52 -10.02
C ARG A 189 -5.28 -8.97 -10.35
N GLU A 190 -6.32 -9.79 -10.29
CA GLU A 190 -7.71 -9.36 -10.50
C GLU A 190 -8.16 -8.30 -9.47
N ALA A 191 -7.79 -8.46 -8.20
CA ALA A 191 -8.13 -7.49 -7.16
C ALA A 191 -7.44 -6.13 -7.36
N LEU A 192 -6.20 -6.13 -7.86
CA LEU A 192 -5.45 -4.91 -8.18
C LEU A 192 -5.88 -4.27 -9.50
N ALA A 193 -6.30 -5.06 -10.49
CA ALA A 193 -6.74 -4.57 -11.79
C ALA A 193 -7.96 -3.63 -11.71
N LYS A 194 -8.72 -3.71 -10.61
CA LYS A 194 -9.86 -2.84 -10.29
C LYS A 194 -9.46 -1.40 -9.95
N ASP A 195 -8.20 -1.17 -9.61
CA ASP A 195 -7.70 0.18 -9.29
C ASP A 195 -7.44 1.00 -10.56
N PHE A 196 -7.35 0.34 -11.72
CA PHE A 196 -7.24 0.99 -13.03
C PHE A 196 -8.61 1.42 -13.57
N ALA A 197 -8.65 2.53 -14.33
CA ALA A 197 -9.85 3.04 -14.99
C ALA A 197 -10.31 2.18 -16.19
#